data_AF-A0A528JBF6-F1
#
_entry.id   AF-A0A528JBF6-F1
#
_cell.length_a   1.000
_cell.length_b   1.000
_cell.length_c   1.000
_cell.angle_alpha   90.00
_cell.angle_beta   90.00
_cell.angle_gamma   90.00
#
_symmetry.space_group_name_H-M   'P 1'
#
loop_
_entity.id
_entity.type
_entity.pdbx_description
1 polymer ?
#
loop_
_entity_poly.entity_id
_entity_poly.type
_entity_poly.pdbx_seq_one_letter_code
_entity_poly.pdbx_strand_id
1 'polypeptide(L)'
;MYGLIKRQGTLEQVGNFLRSRDLPHSGNSWTQMVENRLKVAVAEKKLSDLDLLELLRQTEEHGSQHIFLYTLIPGRKIDKLFNGDFPKILSTAKFPALGTVSLVDMPEKPTIVEVRTDVVDGVKSVVFKIVEKRSTLDKVSDTTKNGQFIVTYNEVPYRAVNVMRIIEDGRAEIRLQSHSDSISYSGIASSIFTILDGVVNRLDWKDDKLDKFKEALLDEKRRKAIMSRFGLRHTQHTNTDGTRLTAAAGFPGASMYDDTDAVASVDRFLAKKGHAHCDKASVTVRKGAGLKRDVGLIVGGEANEFAITSKVSRAEYETILRTVIEFNV
;
A
#
# COMPACT_ATOMS: atom_id res chain seq x y z
N MET A 1 -22.70 -0.05 3.81
CA MET A 1 -21.58 0.81 4.27
C MET A 1 -20.95 0.33 5.58
N TYR A 2 -21.65 0.29 6.72
CA TYR A 2 -21.06 -0.14 8.02
C TYR A 2 -20.39 -1.52 7.99
N GLY A 3 -20.98 -2.49 7.28
CA GLY A 3 -20.37 -3.82 7.10
C GLY A 3 -19.04 -3.78 6.36
N LEU A 4 -18.87 -2.87 5.39
CA LEU A 4 -17.61 -2.66 4.68
C LEU A 4 -16.56 -2.03 5.62
N ILE A 5 -16.93 -0.98 6.35
CA ILE A 5 -16.06 -0.33 7.35
C ILE A 5 -15.57 -1.37 8.37
N LYS A 6 -16.46 -2.23 8.85
CA LYS A 6 -16.12 -3.31 9.80
C LYS A 6 -15.11 -4.32 9.22
N ARG A 7 -15.24 -4.68 7.95
CA ARG A 7 -14.36 -5.66 7.29
C ARG A 7 -13.00 -5.08 6.89
N GLN A 8 -12.96 -3.79 6.56
CA GLN A 8 -11.78 -3.15 5.95
C GLN A 8 -10.97 -2.32 6.94
N GLY A 9 -11.62 -1.81 7.98
CA GLY A 9 -11.03 -0.94 8.99
C GLY A 9 -10.64 -1.66 10.27
N THR A 10 -10.13 -0.88 11.21
CA THR A 10 -9.85 -1.27 12.59
C THR A 10 -10.65 -0.39 13.54
N LEU A 11 -10.87 -0.87 14.78
CA LEU A 11 -11.51 -0.05 15.83
C LEU A 11 -10.73 1.25 16.06
N GLU A 12 -9.40 1.20 15.97
CA GLU A 12 -8.53 2.37 16.13
C GLU A 12 -8.76 3.41 15.02
N GLN A 13 -8.84 2.99 13.75
CA GLN A 13 -9.11 3.91 12.64
C GLN A 13 -10.46 4.61 12.80
N VAL A 14 -11.51 3.88 13.17
CA VAL A 14 -12.85 4.45 13.41
C VAL A 14 -12.82 5.40 14.62
N GLY A 15 -12.17 5.00 15.71
CA GLY A 15 -12.01 5.85 16.89
C GLY A 15 -11.23 7.14 16.58
N ASN A 16 -10.17 7.06 15.78
CA ASN A 16 -9.39 8.23 15.36
C ASN A 16 -10.23 9.18 14.49
N PHE A 17 -11.03 8.65 13.56
CA PHE A 17 -11.94 9.43 12.71
C PHE A 17 -13.05 10.14 13.50
N LEU A 18 -13.62 9.46 14.49
CA LEU A 18 -14.63 10.06 15.38
C LEU A 18 -13.99 11.14 16.26
N ARG A 19 -12.79 10.89 16.80
CA ARG A 19 -12.04 11.87 17.59
C ARG A 19 -11.72 13.12 16.79
N SER A 20 -11.35 13.01 15.51
CA SER A 20 -11.05 14.17 14.67
C SER A 20 -12.27 15.02 14.32
N ARG A 21 -13.49 14.56 14.66
CA ARG A 21 -14.75 15.29 14.53
C ARG A 21 -15.36 15.66 15.88
N ASP A 22 -14.59 15.55 16.96
CA ASP A 22 -15.04 15.80 18.33
C ASP A 22 -16.26 14.95 18.74
N LEU A 23 -16.32 13.71 18.24
CA LEU A 23 -17.40 12.77 18.55
C LEU A 23 -16.97 11.73 19.60
N PRO A 24 -17.95 11.12 20.31
CA PRO A 24 -17.69 9.95 21.14
C PRO A 24 -16.99 8.86 20.30
N HIS A 25 -15.83 8.41 20.76
CA HIS A 25 -14.92 7.58 19.95
C HIS A 25 -14.42 6.31 20.66
N SER A 26 -14.83 6.09 21.92
CA SER A 26 -14.44 4.93 22.70
C SER A 26 -15.40 3.77 22.52
N GLY A 27 -14.86 2.57 22.35
CA GLY A 27 -15.60 1.31 22.36
C GLY A 27 -14.69 0.15 22.00
N ASN A 28 -14.94 -0.99 22.64
CA ASN A 28 -14.04 -2.15 22.64
C ASN A 28 -14.46 -3.24 21.64
N SER A 29 -15.53 -3.01 20.88
CA SER A 29 -16.08 -3.95 19.91
C SER A 29 -16.69 -3.24 18.72
N TRP A 30 -16.78 -3.95 17.60
CA TRP A 30 -17.45 -3.45 16.40
C TRP A 30 -18.92 -3.12 16.62
N THR A 31 -19.61 -3.90 17.46
CA THR A 31 -21.00 -3.62 17.82
C THR A 31 -21.11 -2.27 18.52
N GLN A 32 -20.25 -1.98 19.51
CA GLN A 32 -20.24 -0.67 20.16
C GLN A 32 -19.86 0.46 19.20
N MET A 33 -18.86 0.26 18.33
CA MET A 33 -18.48 1.29 17.34
C MET A 33 -19.58 1.60 16.35
N VAL A 34 -20.25 0.59 15.83
CA VAL A 34 -21.28 0.79 14.81
C VAL A 34 -22.57 1.29 15.45
N GLU A 35 -23.11 0.56 16.43
CA GLU A 35 -24.44 0.82 16.99
C GLU A 35 -24.43 2.05 17.91
N ASN A 36 -23.42 2.21 18.77
CA ASN A 36 -23.44 3.23 19.82
C ASN A 36 -22.65 4.50 19.45
N ARG A 37 -21.92 4.50 18.33
CA ARG A 37 -21.12 5.67 17.89
C ARG A 37 -21.53 6.12 16.50
N LEU A 38 -21.23 5.34 15.47
CA LEU A 38 -21.45 5.75 14.09
C LEU A 38 -22.93 5.98 13.78
N LYS A 39 -23.80 5.01 14.07
CA LYS A 39 -25.24 5.14 13.82
C LYS A 39 -25.89 6.25 14.64
N VAL A 40 -25.50 6.41 15.91
CA VAL A 40 -25.98 7.50 16.77
C VAL A 40 -25.58 8.85 16.19
N ALA A 41 -24.31 9.04 15.82
CA ALA A 41 -23.84 10.30 15.26
C ALA A 41 -24.54 10.65 13.93
N VAL A 42 -24.89 9.65 13.11
CA VAL A 42 -25.67 9.86 11.88
C VAL A 42 -27.11 10.23 12.19
N ALA A 43 -27.75 9.53 13.13
CA ALA A 43 -29.12 9.83 13.56
C ALA A 43 -29.23 11.24 14.15
N GLU A 44 -28.21 11.69 14.89
CA GLU A 44 -28.06 13.03 15.44
C GLU A 44 -27.60 14.07 14.39
N LYS A 45 -27.41 13.68 13.13
CA LYS A 45 -26.92 14.52 12.02
C LYS A 45 -25.54 15.16 12.26
N LYS A 46 -24.75 14.57 13.14
CA LYS A 46 -23.34 14.93 13.39
C LYS A 46 -22.39 14.30 12.37
N LEU A 47 -22.84 13.26 11.66
CA LEU A 47 -22.16 12.67 10.51
C LEU A 47 -23.13 12.59 9.33
N SER A 48 -22.62 12.93 8.15
CA SER A 48 -23.31 12.74 6.87
C SER A 48 -22.91 11.43 6.20
N ASP A 49 -23.62 11.04 5.14
CA ASP A 49 -23.20 9.91 4.30
C ASP A 49 -21.84 10.17 3.63
N LEU A 50 -21.53 11.43 3.31
CA LEU A 50 -20.21 11.82 2.77
C LEU A 50 -19.09 11.58 3.80
N ASP A 51 -19.36 11.82 5.08
CA ASP A 51 -18.41 11.51 6.15
C ASP A 51 -18.16 10.00 6.25
N LEU A 52 -19.20 9.19 6.15
CA LEU A 52 -19.07 7.73 6.20
C LEU A 52 -18.34 7.18 4.96
N LEU A 53 -18.55 7.79 3.78
CA LEU A 53 -17.76 7.49 2.59
C LEU A 53 -16.29 7.85 2.78
N GLU A 54 -16.00 8.99 3.39
CA GLU A 54 -14.62 9.38 3.70
C GLU A 54 -13.97 8.41 4.70
N LEU A 55 -14.70 8.00 5.75
CA LEU A 55 -14.22 6.95 6.65
C LEU A 55 -13.93 5.65 5.88
N LEU A 56 -14.82 5.26 4.98
CA LEU A 56 -14.62 4.05 4.18
C LEU A 56 -13.34 4.14 3.34
N ARG A 57 -13.12 5.27 2.64
CA ARG A 57 -11.86 5.51 1.90
C ARG A 57 -10.63 5.40 2.80
N GLN A 58 -10.67 6.01 3.99
CA GLN A 58 -9.56 5.94 4.95
C GLN A 58 -9.25 4.51 5.39
N THR A 59 -10.27 3.68 5.59
CA THR A 59 -10.08 2.28 5.99
C THR A 59 -9.59 1.38 4.87
N GLU A 60 -9.96 1.70 3.63
CA GLU A 60 -9.72 0.83 2.47
C GLU A 60 -8.40 1.12 1.75
N GLU A 61 -7.99 2.38 1.68
CA GLU A 61 -7.00 2.81 0.67
C GLU A 61 -5.58 3.02 1.21
N HIS A 62 -5.38 2.79 2.51
CA HIS A 62 -4.13 3.10 3.21
C HIS A 62 -3.66 1.96 4.14
N GLY A 63 -2.47 1.44 3.84
CA GLY A 63 -1.78 0.40 4.61
C GLY A 63 -2.29 -1.02 4.35
N SER A 64 -1.52 -2.00 4.83
CA SER A 64 -1.72 -3.43 4.54
C SER A 64 -1.83 -3.70 3.04
N GLN A 65 -0.88 -3.14 2.28
CA GLN A 65 -0.91 -3.09 0.83
C GLN A 65 0.50 -3.14 0.23
N HIS A 66 0.58 -3.62 -1.00
CA HIS A 66 1.74 -3.51 -1.89
C HIS A 66 1.60 -2.26 -2.73
N ILE A 67 2.67 -1.51 -2.93
CA ILE A 67 2.71 -0.23 -3.62
C ILE A 67 3.74 -0.33 -4.73
N PHE A 68 3.30 -0.12 -5.96
CA PHE A 68 4.12 -0.06 -7.15
C PHE A 68 4.26 1.39 -7.60
N LEU A 69 5.49 1.83 -7.84
CA LEU A 69 5.77 3.20 -8.25
C LEU A 69 6.09 3.30 -9.74
N TYR A 70 5.59 4.34 -10.38
CA TYR A 70 5.78 4.62 -11.79
C TYR A 70 6.07 6.09 -12.01
N THR A 71 6.82 6.38 -13.06
CA THR A 71 7.07 7.74 -13.53
C THR A 71 6.74 7.84 -15.01
N LEU A 72 6.19 8.98 -15.41
CA LEU A 72 5.87 9.28 -16.80
C LEU A 72 7.15 9.27 -17.65
N ILE A 73 7.09 8.64 -18.82
CA ILE A 73 8.21 8.65 -19.77
C ILE A 73 8.35 10.07 -20.35
N PRO A 74 9.58 10.61 -20.45
CA PRO A 74 9.81 11.92 -21.05
C PRO A 74 9.14 12.07 -22.43
N GLY A 75 8.41 13.16 -22.62
CA GLY A 75 7.67 13.47 -23.86
C GLY A 75 6.24 12.93 -23.91
N ARG A 76 5.83 12.05 -22.98
CA ARG A 76 4.42 11.68 -22.80
C ARG A 76 3.67 12.79 -22.07
N LYS A 77 2.35 12.85 -22.25
CA LYS A 77 1.49 13.89 -21.68
C LYS A 77 0.29 13.28 -20.96
N ILE A 78 0.01 13.80 -19.78
CA ILE A 78 -1.14 13.40 -18.94
C ILE A 78 -2.10 14.56 -18.64
N ASP A 79 -1.89 15.73 -19.27
CA ASP A 79 -2.68 16.96 -19.04
C ASP A 79 -4.19 16.74 -19.19
N LYS A 80 -4.57 15.82 -20.09
CA LYS A 80 -5.96 15.42 -20.34
C LYS A 80 -6.67 14.83 -19.12
N LEU A 81 -5.93 14.34 -18.12
CA LEU A 81 -6.47 13.82 -16.86
C LEU A 81 -6.76 14.95 -15.86
N PHE A 82 -6.22 16.15 -16.08
CA PHE A 82 -6.27 17.27 -15.15
C PHE A 82 -6.97 18.52 -15.71
N ASN A 83 -7.49 18.43 -16.93
CA ASN A 83 -8.17 19.51 -17.62
C ASN A 83 -9.69 19.23 -17.78
N GLY A 84 -10.39 20.11 -18.50
CA GLY A 84 -11.84 20.00 -18.75
C GLY A 84 -12.26 18.81 -19.61
N ASP A 85 -11.33 18.11 -20.27
CA ASP A 85 -11.64 16.96 -21.13
C ASP A 85 -11.83 15.67 -20.33
N PHE A 86 -11.36 15.63 -19.07
CA PHE A 86 -11.34 14.39 -18.30
C PHE A 86 -12.73 13.73 -18.12
N PRO A 87 -13.82 14.45 -17.82
CA PRO A 87 -15.16 13.86 -17.77
C PRO A 87 -15.59 13.22 -19.09
N LYS A 88 -15.21 13.80 -20.23
CA LYS A 88 -15.51 13.24 -21.55
C LYS A 88 -14.74 11.94 -21.78
N ILE A 89 -13.47 11.90 -21.39
CA ILE A 89 -12.62 10.70 -21.46
C ILE A 89 -13.23 9.56 -20.64
N LEU A 90 -13.65 9.83 -19.40
CA LEU A 90 -14.32 8.85 -18.53
C LEU A 90 -15.60 8.32 -19.18
N SER A 91 -16.43 9.21 -19.74
CA SER A 91 -17.66 8.82 -20.42
C SER A 91 -17.39 7.94 -21.65
N THR A 92 -16.37 8.26 -22.46
CA THR A 92 -15.98 7.45 -23.62
C THR A 92 -15.48 6.06 -23.20
N ALA A 93 -14.71 5.98 -22.12
CA ALA A 93 -14.24 4.72 -21.54
C ALA A 93 -15.33 3.95 -20.77
N LYS A 94 -16.54 4.52 -20.61
CA LYS A 94 -17.64 3.97 -19.81
C LYS A 94 -17.26 3.79 -18.33
N PHE A 95 -16.41 4.66 -17.81
CA PHE A 95 -16.03 4.67 -16.40
C PHE A 95 -17.02 5.51 -15.58
N PRO A 96 -17.06 5.34 -14.24
CA PRO A 96 -17.85 6.20 -13.37
C PRO A 96 -17.53 7.67 -13.61
N ALA A 97 -18.56 8.51 -13.53
CA ALA A 97 -18.39 9.96 -13.62
C ALA A 97 -17.51 10.46 -12.47
N LEU A 98 -16.76 11.53 -12.74
CA LEU A 98 -15.88 12.13 -11.74
C LEU A 98 -16.64 12.52 -10.47
N GLY A 99 -16.14 12.09 -9.31
CA GLY A 99 -16.72 12.36 -7.99
C GLY A 99 -17.88 11.44 -7.60
N THR A 100 -18.26 10.48 -8.45
CA THR A 100 -19.28 9.49 -8.13
C THR A 100 -18.69 8.23 -7.49
N VAL A 101 -19.43 7.63 -6.54
CA VAL A 101 -19.02 6.43 -5.81
C VAL A 101 -20.10 5.37 -5.92
N SER A 102 -19.70 4.15 -6.30
CA SER A 102 -20.54 2.97 -6.32
C SER A 102 -20.20 2.05 -5.14
N LEU A 103 -21.18 1.75 -4.30
CA LEU A 103 -20.99 0.88 -3.14
C LEU A 103 -21.24 -0.58 -3.52
N VAL A 104 -20.24 -1.20 -4.17
CA VAL A 104 -20.25 -2.62 -4.51
C VAL A 104 -19.42 -3.42 -3.49
N ASP A 105 -19.97 -4.54 -3.03
CA ASP A 105 -19.28 -5.44 -2.09
C ASP A 105 -18.32 -6.39 -2.82
N MET A 106 -18.81 -7.51 -3.35
CA MET A 106 -17.99 -8.48 -4.07
C MET A 106 -18.45 -8.58 -5.53
N PRO A 107 -17.98 -7.69 -6.42
CA PRO A 107 -18.34 -7.75 -7.83
C PRO A 107 -17.76 -9.02 -8.48
N GLU A 108 -18.46 -9.55 -9.49
CA GLU A 108 -18.02 -10.75 -10.24
C GLU A 108 -16.73 -10.49 -11.04
N LYS A 109 -16.51 -9.24 -11.45
CA LYS A 109 -15.32 -8.79 -12.19
C LYS A 109 -14.73 -7.56 -11.50
N PRO A 110 -13.41 -7.33 -11.60
CA PRO A 110 -12.80 -6.08 -11.14
C PRO A 110 -13.57 -4.87 -11.70
N THR A 111 -14.02 -4.00 -10.81
CA THR A 111 -14.92 -2.89 -11.15
C THR A 111 -14.36 -1.58 -10.60
N ILE A 112 -14.28 -0.56 -11.45
CA ILE A 112 -13.97 0.80 -11.02
C ILE A 112 -15.20 1.33 -10.29
N VAL A 113 -15.08 1.53 -8.98
CA VAL A 113 -16.20 1.98 -8.14
C VAL A 113 -16.18 3.47 -7.88
N GLU A 114 -15.05 4.13 -8.12
CA GLU A 114 -14.90 5.56 -7.91
C GLU A 114 -13.75 6.10 -8.76
N VAL A 115 -14.00 7.27 -9.35
CA VAL A 115 -12.97 8.12 -9.96
C VAL A 115 -13.09 9.49 -9.32
N ARG A 116 -12.00 10.01 -8.76
CA ARG A 116 -12.00 11.31 -8.08
C ARG A 116 -10.72 12.09 -8.34
N THR A 117 -10.81 13.40 -8.18
CA THR A 117 -9.65 14.26 -8.02
C THR A 117 -9.31 14.40 -6.54
N ASP A 118 -8.03 14.56 -6.25
CA ASP A 118 -7.50 14.77 -4.91
C ASP A 118 -6.32 15.73 -5.00
N VAL A 119 -5.88 16.27 -3.86
CA VAL A 119 -4.71 17.16 -3.79
C VAL A 119 -3.73 16.58 -2.78
N VAL A 120 -2.48 16.45 -3.20
CA VAL A 120 -1.37 15.95 -2.38
C VAL A 120 -0.26 16.99 -2.43
N ASP A 121 0.10 17.54 -1.27
CA ASP A 121 1.14 18.58 -1.15
C ASP A 121 0.96 19.76 -2.13
N GLY A 122 -0.31 20.14 -2.38
CA GLY A 122 -0.67 21.23 -3.29
C GLY A 122 -0.71 20.85 -4.78
N VAL A 123 -0.38 19.61 -5.14
CA VAL A 123 -0.40 19.10 -6.51
C VAL A 123 -1.66 18.28 -6.75
N LYS A 124 -2.31 18.47 -7.90
CA LYS A 124 -3.50 17.69 -8.26
C LYS A 124 -3.14 16.24 -8.50
N SER A 125 -4.08 15.36 -8.16
CA SER A 125 -4.01 13.94 -8.48
C SER A 125 -5.38 13.42 -8.90
N VAL A 126 -5.37 12.37 -9.70
CA VAL A 126 -6.55 11.59 -10.07
C VAL A 126 -6.41 10.22 -9.43
N VAL A 127 -7.49 9.76 -8.81
CA VAL A 127 -7.54 8.47 -8.14
C VAL A 127 -8.63 7.60 -8.75
N PHE A 128 -8.26 6.38 -9.13
CA PHE A 128 -9.15 5.31 -9.55
C PHE A 128 -9.19 4.25 -8.46
N LYS A 129 -10.39 3.99 -7.95
CA LYS A 129 -10.61 2.93 -6.96
C LYS A 129 -11.26 1.74 -7.63
N ILE A 130 -10.61 0.59 -7.49
CA ILE A 130 -11.01 -0.66 -8.14
C ILE A 130 -11.31 -1.68 -7.05
N VAL A 131 -12.47 -2.30 -7.15
CA VAL A 131 -12.91 -3.36 -6.22
C VAL A 131 -13.01 -4.67 -6.99
N GLU A 132 -12.50 -5.73 -6.39
CA GLU A 132 -12.61 -7.07 -6.93
C GLU A 132 -12.90 -8.10 -5.84
N LYS A 133 -13.45 -9.24 -6.24
CA LYS A 133 -13.59 -10.41 -5.39
C LYS A 133 -12.32 -11.24 -5.49
N ARG A 134 -11.71 -11.53 -4.35
CA ARG A 134 -10.63 -12.52 -4.19
C ARG A 134 -11.07 -13.60 -3.22
N SER A 135 -10.30 -14.68 -3.11
CA SER A 135 -10.56 -15.76 -2.17
C SER A 135 -9.29 -16.09 -1.39
N THR A 136 -9.46 -16.53 -0.15
CA THR A 136 -8.41 -17.15 0.67
C THR A 136 -8.80 -18.57 0.98
N LEU A 137 -7.82 -19.43 1.26
CA LEU A 137 -8.07 -20.82 1.64
C LEU A 137 -7.92 -20.98 3.16
N ASP A 138 -9.02 -21.29 3.84
CA ASP A 138 -9.01 -21.60 5.27
C ASP A 138 -8.93 -23.12 5.45
N LYS A 139 -7.83 -23.61 6.06
CA LYS A 139 -7.64 -25.04 6.32
C LYS A 139 -8.70 -25.54 7.31
N VAL A 140 -9.45 -26.56 6.91
CA VAL A 140 -10.52 -27.18 7.70
C VAL A 140 -10.03 -28.42 8.42
N SER A 141 -9.27 -29.26 7.72
CA SER A 141 -8.78 -30.54 8.27
C SER A 141 -7.57 -31.05 7.52
N ASP A 142 -6.79 -31.88 8.22
CA ASP A 142 -5.78 -32.77 7.67
C ASP A 142 -6.03 -34.19 8.17
N THR A 143 -6.17 -35.13 7.23
CA THR A 143 -6.41 -36.54 7.56
C THR A 143 -5.52 -37.44 6.73
N THR A 144 -4.97 -38.47 7.36
CA THR A 144 -4.25 -39.53 6.64
C THR A 144 -5.21 -40.69 6.40
N LYS A 145 -5.50 -40.98 5.13
CA LYS A 145 -6.38 -42.09 4.73
C LYS A 145 -5.70 -42.91 3.64
N ASN A 146 -5.61 -44.23 3.85
CA ASN A 146 -4.98 -45.17 2.91
C ASN A 146 -3.56 -44.77 2.47
N GLY A 147 -2.75 -44.26 3.40
CA GLY A 147 -1.39 -43.79 3.11
C GLY A 147 -1.30 -42.44 2.37
N GLN A 148 -2.44 -41.78 2.09
CA GLN A 148 -2.49 -40.44 1.51
C GLN A 148 -2.78 -39.40 2.60
N PHE A 149 -2.06 -38.28 2.55
CA PHE A 149 -2.33 -37.10 3.36
C PHE A 149 -3.29 -36.17 2.60
N ILE A 150 -4.51 -36.02 3.13
CA ILE A 150 -5.56 -35.20 2.52
C ILE A 150 -5.74 -33.94 3.37
N VAL A 151 -5.60 -32.78 2.73
CA VAL A 151 -5.87 -31.48 3.36
C VAL A 151 -7.12 -30.88 2.71
N THR A 152 -8.10 -30.51 3.53
CA THR A 152 -9.33 -29.86 3.08
C THR A 152 -9.29 -28.38 3.41
N TYR A 153 -9.63 -27.54 2.44
CA TYR A 153 -9.72 -26.09 2.59
C TYR A 153 -11.14 -25.62 2.27
N ASN A 154 -11.60 -24.61 3.00
CA ASN A 154 -12.75 -23.81 2.62
C ASN A 154 -12.26 -22.59 1.83
N GLU A 155 -12.85 -22.35 0.67
CA GLU A 155 -12.65 -21.11 -0.06
C GLU A 155 -13.49 -20.00 0.59
N VAL A 156 -12.84 -18.97 1.12
CA VAL A 156 -13.50 -17.83 1.75
C VAL A 156 -13.32 -16.60 0.86
N PRO A 157 -14.38 -16.17 0.16
CA PRO A 157 -14.31 -14.98 -0.67
C PRO A 157 -14.25 -13.72 0.19
N TYR A 158 -13.45 -12.76 -0.25
CA TYR A 158 -13.35 -11.44 0.37
C TYR A 158 -13.23 -10.35 -0.69
N ARG A 159 -13.55 -9.12 -0.25
CA ARG A 159 -13.46 -7.92 -1.06
C ARG A 159 -12.06 -7.34 -0.98
N ALA A 160 -11.39 -7.21 -2.13
CA ALA A 160 -10.11 -6.53 -2.26
C ALA A 160 -10.30 -5.12 -2.85
N VAL A 161 -9.57 -4.14 -2.31
CA VAL A 161 -9.54 -2.77 -2.83
C VAL A 161 -8.15 -2.47 -3.37
N ASN A 162 -8.11 -2.04 -4.63
CA ASN A 162 -6.92 -1.55 -5.28
C ASN A 162 -7.12 -0.08 -5.66
N VAL A 163 -6.03 0.67 -5.71
CA VAL A 163 -6.05 2.09 -6.04
C VAL A 163 -4.97 2.38 -7.07
N MET A 164 -5.31 3.07 -8.15
CA MET A 164 -4.32 3.77 -8.97
C MET A 164 -4.42 5.26 -8.69
N ARG A 165 -3.32 5.89 -8.32
CA ARG A 165 -3.22 7.34 -8.19
C ARG A 165 -2.21 7.88 -9.18
N ILE A 166 -2.61 8.91 -9.92
CA ILE A 166 -1.76 9.64 -10.88
C ILE A 166 -1.66 11.08 -10.42
N ILE A 167 -0.45 11.60 -10.27
CA ILE A 167 -0.15 12.96 -9.84
C ILE A 167 0.21 13.80 -11.06
N GLU A 168 -0.19 15.07 -11.07
CA GLU A 168 0.01 16.01 -12.18
C GLU A 168 1.48 16.21 -12.54
N ASP A 169 2.41 15.94 -11.61
CA ASP A 169 3.86 16.01 -11.83
C ASP A 169 4.45 14.82 -12.59
N GLY A 170 3.62 13.86 -13.02
CA GLY A 170 4.06 12.69 -13.77
C GLY A 170 4.47 11.50 -12.90
N ARG A 171 4.21 11.51 -11.59
CA ARG A 171 4.30 10.30 -10.76
C ARG A 171 2.98 9.54 -10.76
N ALA A 172 3.06 8.22 -10.68
CA ALA A 172 1.90 7.37 -10.45
C ALA A 172 2.24 6.23 -9.50
N GLU A 173 1.21 5.73 -8.83
CA GLU A 173 1.32 4.59 -7.94
C GLU A 173 0.11 3.66 -8.11
N ILE A 174 0.36 2.37 -7.95
CA ILE A 174 -0.68 1.36 -7.83
C ILE A 174 -0.56 0.72 -6.45
N ARG A 175 -1.64 0.79 -5.67
CA ARG A 175 -1.76 0.18 -4.35
C ARG A 175 -2.64 -1.05 -4.48
N LEU A 176 -2.13 -2.20 -4.06
CA LEU A 176 -2.82 -3.47 -4.09
C LEU A 176 -3.01 -3.99 -2.68
N GLN A 177 -4.24 -4.34 -2.30
CA GLN A 177 -4.49 -4.95 -1.00
C GLN A 177 -3.65 -6.23 -0.83
N SER A 178 -2.91 -6.31 0.28
CA SER A 178 -2.11 -7.48 0.62
C SER A 178 -3.00 -8.70 0.89
N HIS A 179 -2.51 -9.87 0.50
CA HIS A 179 -3.08 -11.17 0.78
C HIS A 179 -1.99 -12.25 0.92
N SER A 180 -2.31 -13.31 1.66
CA SER A 180 -1.36 -14.40 1.97
C SER A 180 -0.99 -15.25 0.76
N ASP A 181 -1.91 -15.37 -0.21
CA ASP A 181 -1.85 -16.43 -1.23
C ASP A 181 -1.39 -15.92 -2.61
N SER A 182 -0.84 -14.70 -2.70
CA SER A 182 -0.43 -14.13 -4.00
C SER A 182 0.83 -14.82 -4.53
N ILE A 183 0.74 -15.37 -5.74
CA ILE A 183 1.89 -15.89 -6.48
C ILE A 183 2.75 -14.73 -7.02
N SER A 184 2.13 -13.61 -7.43
CA SER A 184 2.81 -12.40 -7.92
C SER A 184 1.89 -11.18 -7.88
N TYR A 185 2.37 -10.11 -7.25
CA TYR A 185 1.69 -8.81 -7.24
C TYR A 185 1.92 -7.99 -8.51
N SER A 186 3.01 -8.22 -9.26
CA SER A 186 3.27 -7.54 -10.54
C SER A 186 2.22 -7.85 -11.61
N GLY A 187 1.76 -9.10 -11.67
CA GLY A 187 0.69 -9.49 -12.59
C GLY A 187 -0.61 -8.72 -12.31
N ILE A 188 -0.93 -8.54 -11.02
CA ILE A 188 -2.09 -7.76 -10.58
C ILE A 188 -1.88 -6.27 -10.88
N ALA A 189 -0.71 -5.70 -10.59
CA ALA A 189 -0.43 -4.30 -10.91
C ALA A 189 -0.55 -4.02 -12.43
N SER A 190 -0.09 -4.97 -13.25
CA SER A 190 -0.21 -4.89 -14.71
C SER A 190 -1.66 -4.95 -15.17
N SER A 191 -2.52 -5.77 -14.52
CA SER A 191 -3.94 -5.87 -14.89
C SER A 191 -4.72 -4.59 -14.58
N ILE A 192 -4.29 -3.78 -13.60
CA ILE A 192 -4.88 -2.46 -13.33
C ILE A 192 -4.76 -1.54 -14.55
N PHE A 193 -3.64 -1.55 -15.27
CA PHE A 193 -3.53 -0.79 -16.52
C PHE A 193 -4.50 -1.29 -17.59
N THR A 194 -4.71 -2.60 -17.68
CA THR A 194 -5.71 -3.18 -18.59
C THR A 194 -7.14 -2.77 -18.22
N ILE A 195 -7.46 -2.73 -16.92
CA ILE A 195 -8.77 -2.26 -16.42
C ILE A 195 -8.99 -0.79 -16.74
N LEU A 196 -7.92 0.01 -16.70
CA LEU A 196 -7.94 1.45 -16.95
C LEU A 196 -7.67 1.83 -18.42
N ASP A 197 -7.67 0.84 -19.32
CA ASP A 197 -7.47 1.06 -20.74
C ASP A 197 -8.51 2.04 -21.31
N GLY A 198 -8.10 2.82 -22.30
CA GLY A 198 -8.87 3.96 -22.82
C GLY A 198 -8.72 5.26 -22.03
N VAL A 199 -8.26 5.21 -20.77
CA VAL A 199 -7.95 6.41 -19.96
C VAL A 199 -6.46 6.51 -19.68
N VAL A 200 -5.85 5.40 -19.22
CA VAL A 200 -4.45 5.32 -18.82
C VAL A 200 -3.74 4.22 -19.61
N ASN A 201 -2.67 4.57 -20.32
CA ASN A 201 -1.91 3.61 -21.13
C ASN A 201 -0.62 3.21 -20.42
N ARG A 202 -0.39 1.91 -20.20
CA ARG A 202 0.84 1.35 -19.61
C ARG A 202 2.12 1.83 -20.30
N LEU A 203 2.07 2.04 -21.61
CA LEU A 203 3.22 2.45 -22.44
C LEU A 203 3.68 3.89 -22.20
N ASP A 204 2.90 4.70 -21.48
CA ASP A 204 3.30 6.06 -21.11
C ASP A 204 4.18 6.08 -19.86
N TRP A 205 4.32 4.95 -19.15
CA TRP A 205 4.94 4.87 -17.83
C TRP A 205 6.18 3.97 -17.83
N LYS A 206 7.18 4.36 -17.05
CA LYS A 206 8.31 3.50 -16.66
C LYS A 206 8.22 3.16 -15.18
N ASP A 207 8.77 2.02 -14.81
CA ASP A 207 8.84 1.59 -13.41
C ASP A 207 9.83 2.48 -12.67
N ASP A 208 9.41 3.05 -11.55
CA ASP A 208 10.27 3.85 -10.68
C ASP A 208 10.98 2.94 -9.69
N LYS A 209 12.17 2.45 -10.08
CA LYS A 209 12.91 1.44 -9.33
C LYS A 209 13.38 1.98 -7.98
N LEU A 210 13.25 1.15 -6.95
CA LEU A 210 13.65 1.42 -5.57
C LEU A 210 15.10 0.99 -5.26
N ASP A 211 15.92 0.80 -6.29
CA ASP A 211 17.31 0.38 -6.13
C ASP A 211 18.12 1.42 -5.34
N LYS A 212 17.93 2.70 -5.65
CA LYS A 212 18.59 3.81 -4.93
C LYS A 212 18.13 3.89 -3.48
N PHE A 213 16.85 3.64 -3.21
CA PHE A 213 16.35 3.56 -1.84
C PHE A 213 17.02 2.42 -1.06
N LYS A 214 17.11 1.22 -1.65
CA LYS A 214 17.81 0.08 -1.04
C LYS A 214 19.29 0.35 -0.81
N GLU A 215 19.98 0.95 -1.78
CA GLU A 215 21.37 1.39 -1.66
C GLU A 215 21.54 2.43 -0.54
N ALA A 216 20.64 3.42 -0.50
CA ALA A 216 20.65 4.46 0.52
C ALA A 216 20.57 3.83 1.91
N LEU A 217 19.65 2.89 2.17
CA LEU A 217 19.53 2.20 3.46
C LEU A 217 20.82 1.55 3.97
N LEU A 218 21.76 1.25 3.08
CA LEU A 218 23.02 0.54 3.37
C LEU A 218 24.24 1.46 3.29
N ASP A 219 24.08 2.70 2.82
CA ASP A 219 25.16 3.66 2.63
C ASP A 219 25.86 4.00 3.96
N GLU A 220 27.12 3.59 4.07
CA GLU A 220 28.00 3.85 5.22
C GLU A 220 28.09 5.34 5.54
N LYS A 221 28.20 6.21 4.53
CA LYS A 221 28.37 7.66 4.70
C LYS A 221 27.11 8.33 5.23
N ARG A 222 25.93 7.81 4.86
CA ARG A 222 24.61 8.36 5.26
C ARG A 222 24.02 7.66 6.47
N ARG A 223 24.64 6.58 6.96
CA ARG A 223 24.10 5.68 8.00
C ARG A 223 23.54 6.40 9.22
N LYS A 224 24.28 7.36 9.80
CA LYS A 224 23.80 8.14 10.96
C LYS A 224 22.49 8.88 10.69
N ALA A 225 22.34 9.47 9.51
CA ALA A 225 21.11 10.16 9.12
C ALA A 225 19.97 9.17 8.89
N ILE A 226 20.26 8.04 8.23
CA ILE A 226 19.28 6.98 7.94
C ILE A 226 18.76 6.33 9.21
N MET A 227 19.64 6.01 10.17
CA MET A 227 19.27 5.41 11.45
C MET A 227 18.25 6.24 12.25
N SER A 228 18.24 7.56 12.05
CA SER A 228 17.25 8.44 12.70
C SER A 228 15.84 8.31 12.11
N ARG A 229 15.74 7.85 10.85
CA ARG A 229 14.48 7.72 10.10
C ARG A 229 14.04 6.27 9.95
N PHE A 230 14.99 5.34 9.93
CA PHE A 230 14.76 3.93 9.64
C PHE A 230 15.40 3.02 10.68
N GLY A 231 14.76 1.88 10.91
CA GLY A 231 15.36 0.70 11.52
C GLY A 231 15.45 -0.41 10.49
N LEU A 232 16.65 -0.76 10.05
CA LEU A 232 16.87 -1.90 9.15
C LEU A 232 16.69 -3.19 9.94
N ARG A 233 15.79 -4.08 9.51
CA ARG A 233 15.44 -5.32 10.23
C ARG A 233 16.03 -6.56 9.58
N HIS A 234 16.02 -6.59 8.26
CA HIS A 234 16.46 -7.74 7.48
C HIS A 234 16.85 -7.29 6.09
N THR A 235 17.90 -7.89 5.53
CA THR A 235 18.31 -7.70 4.14
C THR A 235 18.74 -9.01 3.51
N GLN A 236 18.45 -9.14 2.22
CA GLN A 236 18.94 -10.21 1.36
C GLN A 236 19.68 -9.60 0.17
N HIS A 237 20.86 -10.14 -0.11
CA HIS A 237 21.75 -9.67 -1.17
C HIS A 237 22.17 -10.84 -2.06
N THR A 238 22.41 -10.55 -3.34
CA THR A 238 22.95 -11.50 -4.31
C THR A 238 24.12 -10.86 -5.06
N ASN A 239 25.22 -11.60 -5.22
CA ASN A 239 26.36 -11.17 -6.03
C ASN A 239 26.32 -11.73 -7.47
N THR A 240 27.21 -11.26 -8.33
CA THR A 240 27.32 -11.68 -9.74
C THR A 240 27.58 -13.18 -9.94
N ASP A 241 28.13 -13.85 -8.91
CA ASP A 241 28.42 -15.28 -8.93
C ASP A 241 27.24 -16.11 -8.39
N GLY A 242 26.12 -15.47 -8.03
CA GLY A 242 24.93 -16.10 -7.46
C GLY A 242 25.04 -16.42 -5.96
N THR A 243 26.12 -16.00 -5.29
CA THR A 243 26.24 -16.14 -3.83
C THR A 243 25.26 -15.20 -3.14
N ARG A 244 24.58 -15.70 -2.10
CA ARG A 244 23.60 -14.95 -1.33
C ARG A 244 24.09 -14.65 0.08
N LEU A 245 23.88 -13.42 0.53
CA LEU A 245 24.09 -13.01 1.91
C LEU A 245 22.75 -12.57 2.52
N THR A 246 22.43 -13.08 3.70
CA THR A 246 21.26 -12.67 4.47
C THR A 246 21.71 -12.18 5.84
N ALA A 247 21.19 -11.03 6.26
CA ALA A 247 21.42 -10.48 7.60
C ALA A 247 20.10 -10.01 8.21
N ALA A 248 19.94 -10.17 9.51
CA ALA A 248 18.72 -9.80 10.22
C ALA A 248 19.01 -9.44 11.68
N ALA A 249 18.22 -8.50 12.22
CA ALA A 249 18.22 -8.18 13.64
C ALA A 249 17.46 -9.26 14.43
N GLY A 250 18.09 -9.83 15.45
CA GLY A 250 17.56 -10.99 16.19
C GLY A 250 16.41 -10.70 17.15
N PHE A 251 16.29 -9.46 17.65
CA PHE A 251 15.29 -9.10 18.67
C PHE A 251 14.12 -8.28 18.09
N PRO A 252 12.90 -8.41 18.65
CA PRO A 252 11.80 -7.50 18.36
C PRO A 252 12.19 -6.04 18.66
N GLY A 253 12.00 -5.16 17.67
CA GLY A 253 12.32 -3.73 17.79
C GLY A 253 13.79 -3.38 17.58
N ALA A 254 14.71 -4.34 17.57
CA ALA A 254 16.12 -4.11 17.29
C ALA A 254 16.35 -3.80 15.81
N SER A 255 17.42 -3.05 15.51
CA SER A 255 17.87 -2.79 14.15
C SER A 255 19.23 -3.44 13.89
N MET A 256 19.46 -3.87 12.66
CA MET A 256 20.79 -4.28 12.19
C MET A 256 21.82 -3.18 12.40
N TYR A 257 21.43 -1.91 12.35
CA TYR A 257 22.33 -0.79 12.61
C TYR A 257 22.90 -0.76 14.03
N ASP A 258 22.28 -1.49 14.97
CA ASP A 258 22.72 -1.57 16.36
C ASP A 258 23.85 -2.63 16.54
N ASP A 259 24.12 -3.45 15.51
CA ASP A 259 25.12 -4.51 15.49
C ASP A 259 26.23 -4.19 14.47
N THR A 260 27.39 -3.74 14.96
CA THR A 260 28.50 -3.30 14.11
C THR A 260 29.05 -4.43 13.22
N ASP A 261 29.05 -5.67 13.69
CA ASP A 261 29.62 -6.81 12.98
C ASP A 261 28.69 -7.26 11.85
N ALA A 262 27.37 -7.26 12.12
CA ALA A 262 26.36 -7.55 11.11
C ALA A 262 26.43 -6.53 9.96
N VAL A 263 26.54 -5.23 10.26
CA VAL A 263 26.61 -4.24 9.19
C VAL A 263 27.95 -4.27 8.47
N ALA A 264 29.08 -4.42 9.17
CA ALA A 264 30.39 -4.53 8.53
C ALA A 264 30.48 -5.72 7.55
N SER A 265 29.79 -6.83 7.87
CA SER A 265 29.68 -7.99 6.97
C SER A 265 28.93 -7.66 5.69
N VAL A 266 27.84 -6.91 5.78
CA VAL A 266 27.07 -6.44 4.63
C VAL A 266 27.87 -5.42 3.81
N ASP A 267 28.52 -4.47 4.47
CA ASP A 267 29.35 -3.44 3.83
C ASP A 267 30.47 -4.08 3.01
N ARG A 268 31.15 -5.09 3.58
CA ARG A 268 32.19 -5.83 2.87
C ARG A 268 31.67 -6.58 1.65
N PHE A 269 30.46 -7.16 1.75
CA PHE A 269 29.83 -7.84 0.63
C PHE A 269 29.48 -6.88 -0.53
N LEU A 270 29.14 -5.64 -0.20
CA LEU A 270 28.78 -4.58 -1.15
C LEU A 270 29.96 -3.71 -1.59
N ALA A 271 31.15 -3.86 -1.00
CA ALA A 271 32.29 -2.98 -1.19
C ALA A 271 32.77 -2.87 -2.66
N LYS A 272 32.64 -3.95 -3.42
CA LYS A 272 32.99 -3.96 -4.85
C LYS A 272 31.81 -3.47 -5.67
N LYS A 273 31.93 -2.27 -6.25
CA LYS A 273 30.91 -1.65 -7.10
C LYS A 273 30.44 -2.59 -8.22
N GLY A 274 29.14 -2.78 -8.33
CA GLY A 274 28.50 -3.61 -9.36
C GLY A 274 28.66 -5.12 -9.17
N HIS A 275 29.29 -5.58 -8.09
CA HIS A 275 29.45 -7.02 -7.81
C HIS A 275 28.25 -7.60 -7.05
N ALA A 276 27.64 -6.83 -6.15
CA ALA A 276 26.51 -7.29 -5.35
C ALA A 276 25.43 -6.21 -5.28
N HIS A 277 24.20 -6.64 -5.02
CA HIS A 277 23.04 -5.77 -4.87
C HIS A 277 22.10 -6.29 -3.79
N CYS A 278 21.31 -5.39 -3.23
CA CYS A 278 20.26 -5.72 -2.29
C CYS A 278 18.98 -6.11 -3.05
N ASP A 279 18.56 -7.37 -2.91
CA ASP A 279 17.33 -7.89 -3.50
C ASP A 279 16.11 -7.40 -2.71
N LYS A 280 16.20 -7.50 -1.37
CA LYS A 280 15.09 -7.27 -0.45
C LYS A 280 15.58 -6.63 0.84
N ALA A 281 14.82 -5.66 1.35
CA ALA A 281 15.03 -5.06 2.65
C ALA A 281 13.71 -4.98 3.43
N SER A 282 13.71 -5.46 4.67
CA SER A 282 12.65 -5.15 5.63
C SER A 282 13.13 -4.02 6.52
N VAL A 283 12.37 -2.93 6.57
CA VAL A 283 12.71 -1.73 7.34
C VAL A 283 11.54 -1.28 8.19
N THR A 284 11.82 -0.51 9.22
CA THR A 284 10.82 0.20 10.01
C THR A 284 11.02 1.69 9.76
N VAL A 285 10.00 2.41 9.32
CA VAL A 285 10.02 3.88 9.37
C VAL A 285 9.76 4.27 10.80
N ARG A 286 10.72 4.94 11.42
CA ARG A 286 10.65 5.35 12.83
C ARG A 286 9.62 6.46 13.01
N LYS A 287 8.96 6.48 14.16
CA LYS A 287 8.08 7.56 14.59
C LYS A 287 8.80 8.91 14.47
N GLY A 288 8.06 9.95 14.06
CA GLY A 288 8.63 11.26 13.78
C GLY A 288 7.58 12.24 13.28
N ALA A 289 8.01 13.31 12.62
CA ALA A 289 7.09 14.28 12.02
C ALA A 289 6.19 13.59 10.98
N GLY A 290 4.91 13.42 11.30
CA GLY A 290 3.91 12.76 10.45
C GLY A 290 3.62 11.29 10.74
N LEU A 291 4.36 10.64 11.65
CA LEU A 291 4.14 9.25 12.07
C LEU A 291 3.96 9.17 13.59
N LYS A 292 2.81 8.64 14.03
CA LYS A 292 2.50 8.47 15.47
C LYS A 292 3.16 7.23 16.07
N ARG A 293 3.60 6.30 15.23
CA ARG A 293 4.21 5.03 15.60
C ARG A 293 5.21 4.59 14.53
N ASP A 294 6.01 3.60 14.89
CA ASP A 294 6.89 2.90 13.96
C ASP A 294 6.06 2.05 12.99
N VAL A 295 6.38 2.10 11.70
CA VAL A 295 5.66 1.37 10.65
C VAL A 295 6.61 0.49 9.85
N GLY A 296 6.30 -0.81 9.77
CA GLY A 296 7.06 -1.77 8.99
C GLY A 296 6.82 -1.63 7.49
N LEU A 297 7.91 -1.66 6.73
CA LEU A 297 7.95 -1.75 5.28
C LEU A 297 8.73 -2.98 4.84
N ILE A 298 8.33 -3.55 3.71
CA ILE A 298 9.12 -4.53 2.97
C ILE A 298 9.38 -3.92 1.60
N VAL A 299 10.65 -3.75 1.22
CA VAL A 299 11.05 -3.29 -0.11
C VAL A 299 11.65 -4.47 -0.86
N GLY A 300 11.04 -4.84 -1.97
CA GLY A 300 11.37 -6.04 -2.74
C GLY A 300 10.12 -6.73 -3.27
N GLY A 301 10.32 -7.88 -3.92
CA GLY A 301 9.33 -8.48 -4.82
C GLY A 301 9.69 -8.06 -6.24
N GLU A 302 9.20 -6.89 -6.65
CA GLU A 302 9.57 -6.23 -7.90
C GLU A 302 10.46 -5.00 -7.67
N ALA A 303 11.15 -4.55 -8.73
CA ALA A 303 12.13 -3.47 -8.61
C ALA A 303 11.52 -2.12 -8.16
N ASN A 304 10.24 -1.88 -8.44
CA ASN A 304 9.51 -0.66 -8.09
C ASN A 304 8.47 -0.88 -6.97
N GLU A 305 8.62 -1.95 -6.19
CA GLU A 305 7.64 -2.39 -5.20
C GLU A 305 8.12 -2.20 -3.76
N PHE A 306 7.23 -1.65 -2.93
CA PHE A 306 7.31 -1.81 -1.48
C PHE A 306 5.94 -2.11 -0.87
N ALA A 307 5.91 -2.78 0.27
CA ALA A 307 4.69 -3.11 1.00
C ALA A 307 4.67 -2.46 2.37
N ILE A 308 3.53 -1.88 2.75
CA ILE A 308 3.26 -1.43 4.12
C ILE A 308 2.52 -2.56 4.82
N THR A 309 3.12 -3.14 5.86
CA THR A 309 2.62 -4.39 6.47
C THR A 309 1.44 -4.19 7.42
N SER A 310 1.09 -2.95 7.75
CA SER A 310 0.00 -2.65 8.68
C SER A 310 -0.93 -1.58 8.13
N LYS A 311 -2.17 -1.52 8.63
CA LYS A 311 -3.09 -0.43 8.33
C LYS A 311 -2.53 0.89 8.86
N VAL A 312 -2.62 1.94 8.06
CA VAL A 312 -2.15 3.29 8.44
C VAL A 312 -3.19 4.32 8.06
N SER A 313 -3.14 5.49 8.68
CA SER A 313 -3.92 6.64 8.23
C SER A 313 -3.39 7.19 6.90
N ARG A 314 -4.19 8.01 6.21
CA ARG A 314 -3.76 8.72 5.00
C ARG A 314 -2.51 9.57 5.25
N ALA A 315 -2.47 10.34 6.35
CA ALA A 315 -1.32 11.19 6.68
C ALA A 315 -0.03 10.39 6.92
N GLU A 316 -0.13 9.23 7.58
CA GLU A 316 1.00 8.32 7.77
C GLU A 316 1.44 7.72 6.42
N TYR A 317 0.49 7.33 5.57
CA TYR A 317 0.77 6.83 4.22
C TYR A 317 1.55 7.86 3.38
N GLU A 318 1.08 9.10 3.29
CA GLU A 318 1.79 10.14 2.52
C GLU A 318 3.18 10.42 3.11
N THR A 319 3.32 10.38 4.43
CA THR A 319 4.62 10.56 5.10
C THR A 319 5.58 9.44 4.73
N ILE A 320 5.11 8.18 4.74
CA ILE A 320 5.91 7.00 4.35
C ILE A 320 6.32 7.12 2.89
N LEU A 321 5.37 7.38 1.99
CA LEU A 321 5.64 7.48 0.55
C LEU A 321 6.66 8.58 0.26
N ARG A 322 6.47 9.78 0.82
CA ARG A 322 7.41 10.90 0.67
C ARG A 322 8.80 10.51 1.17
N THR A 323 8.88 9.85 2.30
CA THR A 323 10.15 9.40 2.90
C THR A 323 10.85 8.35 2.02
N VAL A 324 10.10 7.43 1.40
CA VAL A 324 10.67 6.47 0.43
C VAL A 324 11.21 7.20 -0.81
N ILE A 325 10.41 8.11 -1.39
CA ILE A 325 10.79 8.87 -2.59
C ILE A 325 12.01 9.78 -2.33
N GLU A 326 12.04 10.48 -1.18
CA GLU A 326 13.15 11.35 -0.77
C GLU A 326 14.49 10.60 -0.70
N PHE A 327 14.46 9.32 -0.35
CA PHE A 327 15.67 8.49 -0.27
C PHE A 327 15.90 7.65 -1.53
N ASN A 328 15.07 7.79 -2.58
CA ASN A 328 15.20 7.08 -3.86
C ASN A 328 15.78 7.94 -5.01
N VAL A 329 16.50 9.02 -4.70
CA VAL A 329 17.05 9.99 -5.68
C VAL A 329 18.51 9.75 -6.03
#